data_AF-A0A831LW31-F1
#
_entry.id   AF-A0A831LW31-F1
#
_cell.length_a   1.000
_cell.length_b   1.000
_cell.length_c   1.000
_cell.angle_alpha   90.00
_cell.angle_beta   90.00
_cell.angle_gamma   90.00
#
_symmetry.space_group_name_H-M   'P 1'
#
loop_
_entity.id
_entity.type
_entity.pdbx_description
1 polymer ?
#
loop_
_entity_poly.entity_id
_entity_poly.type
_entity_poly.pdbx_seq_one_letter_code
_entity_poly.pdbx_strand_id
1 'polypeptide(L)'
;SVFCILGDPNFYGTFSRLTAVLTDRHPDIACTTVPGISAITAFASAAGVSVAGGVGVSDGSPESSRLLLKVKRPKETAERLREEGFDEFVLVERMYMEGERICRGADLPEESSYFSVLFARKNE
;
A
#
# COMPACT_ATOMS: atom_id res chain seq x y z
N SER A 1 -23.02 -7.62 -0.52
CA SER A 1 -23.30 -6.51 -1.45
C SER A 1 -22.00 -6.09 -2.12
N VAL A 2 -22.05 -5.32 -3.21
CA VAL A 2 -20.86 -4.78 -3.88
C VAL A 2 -20.98 -3.27 -3.95
N PHE A 3 -19.90 -2.56 -3.60
CA PHE A 3 -19.79 -1.10 -3.71
C PHE A 3 -18.74 -0.76 -4.76
N CYS A 4 -19.18 -0.22 -5.89
CA CYS A 4 -18.30 0.10 -7.00
C CYS A 4 -17.80 1.54 -6.89
N ILE A 5 -16.52 1.74 -7.21
CA ILE A 5 -15.89 3.06 -7.28
C ILE A 5 -15.03 3.18 -8.54
N LEU A 6 -14.63 4.40 -8.86
CA LEU A 6 -13.61 4.67 -9.88
C LEU A 6 -12.20 4.51 -9.29
N GLY A 7 -11.28 3.95 -10.07
CA GLY A 7 -9.89 3.81 -9.67
C GLY A 7 -9.64 2.56 -8.83
N ASP A 8 -8.80 2.70 -7.80
CA ASP A 8 -8.49 1.66 -6.83
C ASP A 8 -9.01 2.04 -5.44
N PRO A 9 -9.71 1.15 -4.71
CA PRO A 9 -10.33 1.47 -3.42
C PRO A 9 -9.36 1.83 -2.30
N ASN A 10 -8.08 1.48 -2.44
CA ASN A 10 -7.06 1.77 -1.45
C ASN A 10 -6.16 2.97 -1.84
N PHE A 11 -6.42 3.63 -2.98
CA PHE A 11 -5.69 4.83 -3.41
C PHE A 11 -6.62 6.05 -3.51
N TYR A 12 -6.35 7.09 -2.70
CA TYR A 12 -7.03 8.40 -2.74
C TYR A 12 -8.58 8.35 -2.73
N GLY A 13 -9.16 7.26 -2.22
CA GLY A 13 -10.60 7.02 -2.20
C GLY A 13 -11.24 7.22 -0.84
N THR A 14 -12.55 7.49 -0.84
CA THR A 14 -13.38 7.59 0.39
C THR A 14 -13.71 6.23 1.00
N PHE A 15 -13.41 5.14 0.29
CA PHE A 15 -13.77 3.79 0.70
C PHE A 15 -13.12 3.38 2.02
N SER A 16 -11.88 3.77 2.27
CA SER A 16 -11.17 3.51 3.53
C SER A 16 -11.92 4.07 4.76
N ARG A 17 -12.51 5.27 4.62
CA ARG A 17 -13.34 5.89 5.67
C ARG A 17 -14.63 5.12 5.89
N LEU A 18 -15.28 4.65 4.82
CA LEU A 18 -16.49 3.82 4.93
C LEU A 18 -16.16 2.51 5.67
N THR A 19 -15.09 1.84 5.28
CA THR A 19 -14.68 0.59 5.94
C THR A 19 -14.29 0.81 7.39
N ALA A 20 -13.66 1.94 7.74
CA ALA A 20 -13.36 2.27 9.13
C ALA A 20 -14.63 2.41 9.99
N VAL A 21 -15.66 3.08 9.46
CA VAL A 21 -16.96 3.20 10.14
C VAL A 21 -17.67 1.85 10.25
N LEU A 22 -17.60 1.00 9.22
CA LEU A 22 -18.19 -0.33 9.25
C LEU A 22 -17.51 -1.22 10.29
N THR A 23 -16.17 -1.21 10.34
CA THR A 23 -15.42 -1.96 11.36
C THR A 23 -15.76 -1.50 12.78
N ASP A 24 -15.94 -0.20 12.99
CA ASP A 24 -16.29 0.37 14.30
C ASP A 24 -17.74 0.05 14.73
N ARG A 25 -18.71 0.22 13.82
CA ARG A 25 -20.15 0.12 14.16
C ARG A 25 -20.76 -1.25 13.89
N HIS A 26 -20.16 -2.03 13.00
CA HIS A 26 -20.67 -3.31 12.51
C HIS A 26 -19.51 -4.31 12.28
N PRO A 27 -18.77 -4.69 13.34
CA PRO A 27 -17.57 -5.52 13.23
C PRO A 27 -17.84 -6.91 12.62
N ASP A 28 -19.10 -7.36 12.66
CA ASP A 28 -19.56 -8.63 12.09
C ASP A 28 -19.51 -8.63 10.55
N ILE A 29 -19.41 -7.46 9.92
CA ILE A 29 -19.37 -7.30 8.48
C ILE A 29 -17.92 -7.31 7.99
N ALA A 30 -17.50 -8.44 7.44
CA ALA A 30 -16.20 -8.55 6.78
C ALA A 30 -16.16 -7.70 5.49
N CYS A 31 -15.15 -6.84 5.39
CA CYS A 31 -14.90 -6.00 4.21
C CYS A 31 -13.62 -6.45 3.50
N THR A 32 -13.67 -6.61 2.19
CA THR A 32 -12.52 -6.92 1.34
C THR A 32 -12.51 -6.00 0.13
N THR A 33 -11.34 -5.76 -0.45
CA THR A 33 -11.18 -4.96 -1.66
C THR A 33 -10.69 -5.83 -2.82
N VAL A 34 -11.07 -5.44 -4.04
CA VAL A 34 -10.52 -5.97 -5.29
C VAL A 34 -9.76 -4.81 -5.95
N PRO A 35 -8.49 -5.00 -6.37
CA PRO A 35 -7.70 -3.93 -6.93
C PRO A 35 -8.29 -3.45 -8.26
N GLY A 36 -8.14 -2.16 -8.52
CA GLY A 36 -8.59 -1.51 -9.75
C GLY A 36 -7.45 -0.75 -10.44
N ILE A 37 -7.71 -0.26 -11.65
CA ILE A 37 -6.75 0.58 -12.37
C ILE A 37 -6.86 2.01 -11.84
N SER A 38 -5.85 2.44 -11.09
CA SER A 38 -5.80 3.82 -10.58
C SER A 38 -5.53 4.84 -11.68
N ALA A 39 -5.92 6.09 -11.44
CA ALA A 39 -5.62 7.20 -12.34
C ALA A 39 -4.11 7.36 -12.61
N ILE A 40 -3.25 7.00 -11.64
CA ILE A 40 -1.79 7.06 -11.75
C ILE A 40 -1.30 6.12 -12.85
N THR A 41 -1.72 4.85 -12.79
CA THR A 41 -1.33 3.85 -13.79
C THR A 41 -1.98 4.12 -15.14
N ALA A 42 -3.25 4.56 -15.16
CA ALA A 42 -3.96 4.91 -16.38
C ALA A 42 -3.33 6.11 -17.09
N PHE A 43 -2.88 7.13 -16.34
CA PHE A 43 -2.23 8.32 -16.89
C PHE A 43 -0.98 7.96 -17.69
N ALA A 44 -0.08 7.15 -17.12
CA ALA A 44 1.16 6.76 -17.79
C ALA A 44 0.87 6.07 -19.14
N SER A 45 -0.12 5.17 -19.18
CA SER A 45 -0.54 4.50 -20.41
C SER A 45 -1.20 5.45 -21.41
N ALA A 46 -2.11 6.32 -20.96
CA ALA A 46 -2.83 7.25 -21.82
C ALA A 46 -1.91 8.32 -22.44
N ALA A 47 -0.92 8.79 -21.69
CA ALA A 47 0.05 9.78 -22.12
C ALA A 47 1.23 9.20 -22.91
N GLY A 48 1.36 7.86 -22.98
CA GLY A 48 2.53 7.20 -23.57
C GLY A 48 3.84 7.50 -22.84
N VAL A 49 3.77 7.79 -21.53
CA VAL A 49 4.93 8.15 -20.71
C VAL A 49 5.44 6.93 -19.95
N SER A 50 6.73 6.65 -20.11
CA SER A 50 7.42 5.62 -19.32
C SER A 50 7.87 6.21 -17.98
N VAL A 51 7.23 5.81 -16.89
CA VAL A 51 7.69 6.15 -15.53
C VAL A 51 8.75 5.14 -15.12
N ALA A 52 10.00 5.59 -15.02
CA ALA A 52 11.14 4.78 -14.62
C ALA A 52 11.74 5.30 -13.31
N GLY A 53 12.01 4.39 -12.37
CA GLY A 53 12.60 4.73 -11.08
C GLY A 53 11.57 5.12 -10.01
N GLY A 54 12.05 5.81 -8.97
CA GLY A 54 11.20 6.30 -7.89
C GLY A 54 10.31 7.44 -8.38
N VAL A 55 9.02 7.36 -8.06
CA VAL A 55 8.02 8.39 -8.39
C VAL A 55 7.23 8.74 -7.14
N GLY A 56 7.08 10.04 -6.88
CA GLY A 56 6.19 10.54 -5.86
C GLY A 56 4.79 10.75 -6.42
N VAL A 57 3.78 10.37 -5.64
CA VAL A 57 2.38 10.70 -5.92
C VAL A 57 1.89 11.57 -4.78
N SER A 58 1.34 12.74 -5.10
CA SER A 58 0.89 13.71 -4.10
C SER A 58 -0.28 14.52 -4.67
N ASP A 59 -1.19 14.91 -3.78
CA ASP A 59 -2.23 15.91 -4.01
C ASP A 59 -1.82 17.30 -3.49
N GLY A 60 -0.55 17.47 -3.10
CA GLY A 60 0.01 18.66 -2.47
C GLY A 60 0.15 18.56 -0.94
N SER A 61 -0.41 17.53 -0.31
CA SER A 61 -0.23 17.28 1.12
C SER A 61 1.17 16.72 1.46
N PRO A 62 1.65 16.88 2.70
CA PRO A 62 2.91 16.28 3.16
C PRO A 62 2.93 14.75 3.01
N GLU A 63 4.11 14.18 2.75
CA GLU A 63 4.28 12.73 2.65
C GLU A 63 4.06 12.04 4.00
N SER A 64 2.93 11.35 4.13
CA SER A 64 2.58 10.52 5.28
C SER A 64 2.79 9.02 5.04
N SER A 65 2.95 8.60 3.78
CA SER A 65 3.08 7.20 3.40
C SER A 65 4.04 6.98 2.24
N ARG A 66 4.73 5.84 2.22
CA ARG A 66 5.69 5.46 1.17
C ARG A 66 5.52 3.99 0.77
N LEU A 67 5.62 3.73 -0.53
CA LEU A 67 5.64 2.38 -1.10
C LEU A 67 7.02 2.11 -1.69
N LEU A 68 7.67 1.03 -1.27
CA LEU A 68 8.97 0.60 -1.76
C LEU A 68 8.82 -0.75 -2.46
N LEU A 69 9.29 -0.83 -3.70
CA LEU A 69 9.30 -2.05 -4.50
C LEU A 69 10.58 -2.84 -4.26
N LYS A 70 10.53 -4.17 -4.41
CA LYS A 70 11.70 -5.06 -4.46
C LYS A 70 12.59 -4.92 -3.22
N VAL A 71 11.97 -4.79 -2.04
CA VAL A 71 12.68 -4.67 -0.78
C VAL A 71 13.35 -6.02 -0.50
N LYS A 72 14.67 -6.04 -0.36
CA LYS A 72 15.42 -7.28 -0.06
C LYS A 72 15.54 -7.55 1.43
N ARG A 73 15.67 -6.48 2.24
CA ARG A 73 15.85 -6.56 3.70
C ARG A 73 14.79 -5.70 4.41
N PRO A 74 13.57 -6.22 4.60
CA PRO A 74 12.43 -5.45 5.12
C PRO A 74 12.66 -4.88 6.52
N LYS A 75 13.23 -5.66 7.45
CA LYS A 75 13.51 -5.17 8.81
C LYS A 75 14.49 -4.01 8.83
N GLU A 76 15.66 -4.16 8.19
CA GLU A 76 16.65 -3.10 8.08
C GLU A 76 16.05 -1.84 7.39
N THR A 77 15.24 -2.06 6.35
CA THR A 77 14.55 -0.96 5.66
C THR A 77 13.57 -0.24 6.59
N ALA A 78 12.80 -0.98 7.39
CA ALA A 78 11.86 -0.42 8.35
C ALA A 78 12.60 0.33 9.48
N GLU A 79 13.73 -0.18 9.97
CA GLU A 79 14.58 0.52 10.96
C GLU A 79 15.05 1.87 10.44
N ARG A 80 15.57 1.94 9.22
CA ARG A 80 15.94 3.22 8.59
C ARG A 80 14.74 4.16 8.43
N LEU A 81 13.59 3.64 7.99
CA LEU A 81 12.39 4.46 7.83
C LEU A 81 11.83 4.97 9.17
N ARG A 82 12.09 4.30 10.30
CA ARG A 82 11.75 4.81 11.63
C ARG A 82 12.52 6.08 11.98
N GLU A 83 13.77 6.21 11.53
CA GLU A 83 14.56 7.44 11.69
C GLU A 83 13.94 8.61 10.91
N GLU A 84 13.20 8.33 9.83
CA GLU A 84 12.44 9.30 9.04
C GLU A 84 11.02 9.57 9.58
N GLY A 85 10.65 8.95 10.70
CA GLY A 85 9.37 9.12 11.39
C GLY A 85 8.24 8.19 10.94
N PHE A 86 8.52 7.18 10.11
CA PHE A 86 7.53 6.13 9.80
C PHE A 86 7.48 5.08 10.91
N ASP A 87 6.30 4.58 11.25
CA ASP A 87 6.12 3.67 12.38
C ASP A 87 5.21 2.47 12.09
N GLU A 88 4.35 2.57 11.08
CA GLU A 88 3.55 1.46 10.59
C GLU A 88 4.14 0.86 9.31
N PHE A 89 4.28 -0.46 9.28
CA PHE A 89 4.88 -1.18 8.17
C PHE A 89 4.07 -2.41 7.77
N VAL A 90 3.86 -2.57 6.47
CA VAL A 90 3.22 -3.75 5.86
C VAL A 90 4.04 -4.20 4.66
N LEU A 91 4.50 -5.43 4.65
CA LEU A 91 5.16 -6.05 3.50
C LEU A 91 4.20 -7.04 2.87
N VAL A 92 4.06 -6.99 1.54
CA VAL A 92 3.42 -8.06 0.79
C VAL A 92 4.39 -8.65 -0.21
N GLU A 93 4.52 -9.97 -0.20
CA GLU A 93 5.34 -10.75 -1.12
C GLU A 93 4.47 -11.60 -2.02
N ARG A 94 4.89 -11.75 -3.27
CA ARG A 94 4.21 -12.59 -4.27
C ARG A 94 2.72 -12.30 -4.37
N MET A 95 2.36 -11.01 -4.36
CA MET A 95 0.96 -10.54 -4.47
C MET A 95 0.25 -11.19 -5.66
N TYR A 96 -0.88 -11.83 -5.41
CA TYR A 96 -1.68 -12.58 -6.39
C TYR A 96 -0.93 -13.71 -7.11
N MET A 97 0.13 -14.25 -6.50
CA MET A 97 0.90 -15.39 -6.99
C MET A 97 0.94 -16.50 -5.94
N GLU A 98 1.38 -17.71 -6.32
CA GLU A 98 1.60 -18.79 -5.37
C GLU A 98 2.64 -18.42 -4.31
N GLY A 99 2.34 -18.69 -3.04
CA GLY A 99 3.18 -18.33 -1.91
C GLY A 99 3.09 -16.85 -1.51
N GLU A 100 1.94 -16.21 -1.75
CA GLU A 100 1.62 -14.88 -1.22
C GLU A 100 1.79 -14.85 0.30
N ARG A 101 2.42 -13.78 0.80
CA ARG A 101 2.63 -13.56 2.22
C ARG A 101 2.46 -12.08 2.56
N ILE A 102 1.70 -11.80 3.62
CA ILE A 102 1.54 -10.47 4.19
C ILE A 102 2.18 -10.47 5.58
N CYS A 103 3.16 -9.59 5.80
CA CYS A 103 3.84 -9.40 7.08
C CYS A 103 3.61 -7.98 7.59
N ARG A 104 3.48 -7.80 8.90
CA ARG A 104 3.20 -6.48 9.52
C ARG A 104 4.12 -6.24 10.71
N GLY A 105 4.55 -4.99 10.89
CA GLY A 105 5.27 -4.56 12.10
C GLY A 105 6.46 -5.45 12.49
N ALA A 106 6.34 -6.14 13.63
CA ALA A 106 7.40 -7.02 14.14
C ALA A 106 7.60 -8.31 13.33
N ASP A 107 6.60 -8.73 12.56
CA ASP A 107 6.62 -9.97 11.76
C ASP A 107 7.32 -9.78 10.41
N LEU A 108 7.90 -8.60 10.14
CA LEU A 108 8.71 -8.37 8.96
C LEU A 108 9.90 -9.34 8.95
N PRO A 109 10.21 -10.02 7.83
CA PRO A 109 11.32 -10.95 7.76
C PRO A 109 12.66 -10.22 7.58
N GLU A 110 13.78 -10.92 7.85
CA GLU A 110 15.14 -10.45 7.56
C GLU A 110 15.38 -10.29 6.05
N GLU A 111 14.82 -11.20 5.27
CA GLU A 111 14.92 -11.24 3.81
C GLU A 111 13.55 -11.48 3.16
N SER A 112 13.37 -10.95 1.96
CA SER A 112 12.14 -11.14 1.17
C SER A 112 12.38 -11.33 -0.31
N SER A 113 11.35 -11.83 -0.99
CA SER A 113 11.33 -12.03 -2.44
C SER A 113 11.55 -10.72 -3.21
N TYR A 114 12.06 -10.84 -4.44
CA TYR A 114 12.10 -9.73 -5.40
C TYR A 114 10.70 -9.19 -5.74
N PHE A 115 9.69 -10.06 -5.76
CA PHE A 115 8.29 -9.68 -5.93
C PHE A 115 7.71 -9.26 -4.58
N SER A 116 8.13 -8.09 -4.10
CA SER A 116 7.70 -7.54 -2.82
C SER A 116 7.39 -6.05 -2.89
N VAL A 117 6.45 -5.62 -2.04
CA VAL A 117 6.13 -4.22 -1.81
C VAL A 117 6.03 -3.96 -0.31
N LEU A 118 6.83 -3.01 0.18
CA LEU A 118 6.76 -2.52 1.55
C LEU A 118 6.00 -1.19 1.56
N PHE A 119 4.90 -1.16 2.31
CA PHE A 119 4.20 0.05 2.70
C PHE A 119 4.74 0.52 4.06
N ALA A 120 5.02 1.81 4.16
CA ALA A 120 5.37 2.50 5.39
C ALA A 120 4.45 3.72 5.57
N ARG A 121 3.96 3.95 6.79
CA ARG A 121 3.12 5.11 7.14
C ARG A 121 3.62 5.76 8.43
N LYS A 122 3.45 7.08 8.52
CA LYS A 122 3.58 7.86 9.75
C LYS A 122 2.21 7.92 10.42
N ASN A 123 2.11 7.58 11.70
CA ASN A 123 0.93 7.89 12.47
C ASN A 123 0.91 9.39 12.80
N GLU A 124 -0.21 10.06 12.50
CA GLU A 124 -0.50 11.43 12.93
C GLU A 124 -1.01 11.46 14.38
#